data_AF-A0A1H3WZI1-F1
#
_entry.id   AF-A0A1H3WZI1-F1
#
_cell.length_a   1.000
_cell.length_b   1.000
_cell.length_c   1.000
_cell.angle_alpha   90.00
_cell.angle_beta   90.00
_cell.angle_gamma   90.00
#
_symmetry.space_group_name_H-M   'P 1'
#
loop_
_entity.id
_entity.type
_entity.pdbx_description
1 polymer ?
#
loop_
_entity_poly.entity_id
_entity_poly.type
_entity_poly.pdbx_seq_one_letter_code
_entity_poly.pdbx_strand_id
1 'polypeptide(L)'
;MKMNILNKNIILLIIIFSTYGLSESSAQSYTKDSLQIKAYTEIQFKDNNAENIILKKVFCDYCTDFQIEKIGEEALRRADIEKYAPLNRMENGYKKLAIYIRISKDDFASITPDGEIDN
;
A
#
# COMPACT_ATOMS: atom_id res chain seq x y z
N MET A 1 47.50 -27.15 -26.11
CA MET A 1 47.71 -25.94 -25.30
C MET A 1 47.76 -26.34 -23.83
N LYS A 2 48.95 -26.37 -23.19
CA LYS A 2 49.12 -26.81 -21.79
C LYS A 2 48.92 -25.60 -20.87
N MET A 3 47.85 -25.60 -20.08
CA MET A 3 47.58 -24.56 -19.09
C MET A 3 48.45 -24.81 -17.85
N ASN A 4 49.22 -23.81 -17.39
CA ASN A 4 50.14 -23.94 -16.26
C ASN A 4 49.38 -24.23 -14.95
N ILE A 5 49.96 -25.09 -14.10
CA ILE A 5 49.39 -25.57 -12.82
C ILE A 5 49.02 -24.41 -11.88
N LEU A 6 49.78 -23.31 -11.91
CA LEU A 6 49.50 -22.10 -11.12
C LEU A 6 48.19 -21.41 -11.55
N ASN A 7 47.91 -21.37 -12.85
CA ASN A 7 46.66 -20.79 -13.39
C ASN A 7 45.46 -21.68 -13.06
N LYS A 8 45.66 -23.00 -12.94
CA LYS A 8 44.61 -23.95 -12.58
C LYS A 8 44.14 -23.77 -11.13
N ASN A 9 45.06 -23.48 -10.21
CA ASN A 9 44.74 -23.24 -8.79
C ASN A 9 44.08 -21.87 -8.57
N ILE A 10 44.47 -20.84 -9.34
CA ILE A 10 43.81 -19.53 -9.32
C ILE A 10 42.36 -19.64 -9.83
N ILE A 11 42.14 -20.38 -10.94
CA ILE A 11 40.79 -20.63 -11.45
C ILE A 11 39.95 -21.40 -10.42
N LEU A 12 40.54 -22.37 -9.71
CA LEU A 12 39.84 -23.13 -8.67
C LEU A 12 39.39 -22.25 -7.49
N LEU A 13 40.23 -21.30 -7.05
CA LEU A 13 39.90 -20.35 -5.99
C LEU A 13 38.76 -19.39 -6.37
N ILE A 14 38.70 -18.97 -7.64
CA ILE A 14 37.63 -18.09 -8.15
C ILE A 14 36.28 -18.82 -8.18
N ILE A 15 36.28 -20.11 -8.50
CA ILE A 15 35.06 -20.95 -8.51
C ILE A 15 34.55 -21.18 -7.09
N ILE A 16 35.44 -21.36 -6.11
CA ILE A 16 35.06 -21.56 -4.70
C ILE A 16 34.45 -20.28 -4.10
N PHE A 17 34.97 -19.10 -4.44
CA PHE A 17 34.45 -17.84 -3.88
C PHE A 17 33.06 -17.46 -4.42
N SER A 18 32.69 -17.94 -5.62
CA SER A 18 31.43 -17.60 -6.27
C SER A 18 30.23 -18.44 -5.79
N THR A 19 30.45 -19.55 -5.08
CA THR A 19 29.37 -20.40 -4.54
C THR A 19 28.86 -19.98 -3.16
N TYR A 20 29.54 -19.07 -2.46
CA TYR A 20 29.14 -18.64 -1.10
C TYR A 20 28.25 -17.39 -1.06
N GLY A 21 27.89 -16.82 -2.21
CA GLY A 21 27.13 -15.55 -2.29
C GLY A 21 25.60 -15.68 -2.39
N LEU A 22 25.04 -16.89 -2.39
CA LEU A 22 23.59 -17.11 -2.47
C LEU A 22 22.96 -17.16 -1.07
N SER A 23 22.95 -16.02 -0.38
CA SER A 23 22.05 -15.82 0.75
C SER A 23 20.64 -15.66 0.19
N GLU A 24 19.72 -16.56 0.55
CA GLU A 24 18.31 -16.42 0.21
C GLU A 24 17.75 -15.13 0.80
N SER A 25 17.59 -14.09 -0.03
CA SER A 25 16.75 -12.95 0.33
C SER A 25 15.31 -13.44 0.36
N SER A 26 14.81 -13.82 1.53
CA SER A 26 13.39 -14.04 1.72
C SER A 26 12.70 -12.69 1.61
N ALA A 27 12.29 -12.30 0.40
CA ALA A 27 11.32 -11.24 0.24
C ALA A 27 10.02 -11.71 0.94
N GLN A 28 9.84 -11.32 2.20
CA GLN A 28 8.56 -11.53 2.88
C GLN A 28 7.51 -10.85 2.01
N SER A 29 6.54 -11.64 1.55
CA SER A 29 5.45 -11.13 0.72
C SER A 29 4.72 -10.07 1.52
N TYR A 30 4.82 -8.81 1.11
CA TYR A 30 4.12 -7.66 1.72
C TYR A 30 2.61 -7.88 1.87
N THR A 31 2.03 -8.84 1.14
CA THR A 31 0.64 -9.24 1.24
C THR A 31 0.34 -10.02 2.52
N LYS A 32 1.33 -10.69 3.10
CA LYS A 32 1.18 -11.46 4.34
C LYS A 32 0.91 -10.56 5.54
N ASP A 33 1.51 -9.36 5.55
CA ASP A 33 1.59 -8.53 6.75
C ASP A 33 0.70 -7.28 6.67
N SER A 34 -0.01 -7.07 5.54
CA SER A 34 -0.88 -5.90 5.33
C SER A 34 -2.29 -6.28 4.90
N LEU A 35 -3.26 -5.47 5.33
CA LEU A 35 -4.63 -5.49 4.84
C LEU A 35 -4.79 -4.46 3.71
N GLN A 36 -5.73 -4.72 2.81
CA GLN A 36 -6.16 -3.77 1.79
C GLN A 36 -7.65 -3.51 1.95
N ILE A 37 -8.00 -2.29 2.37
CA ILE A 37 -9.37 -1.88 2.62
C ILE A 37 -9.80 -0.95 1.50
N LYS A 38 -11.00 -1.21 0.96
CA LYS A 38 -11.58 -0.39 -0.11
C LYS A 38 -12.60 0.57 0.49
N ALA A 39 -12.61 1.81 0.03
CA ALA A 39 -13.63 2.79 0.34
C ALA A 39 -14.14 3.47 -0.93
N TYR A 40 -15.44 3.72 -1.01
CA TYR A 40 -16.03 4.54 -2.07
C TYR A 40 -16.25 5.96 -1.57
N THR A 41 -15.78 6.92 -2.34
CA THR A 41 -16.08 8.34 -2.19
C THR A 41 -16.80 8.85 -3.44
N GLU A 42 -17.49 9.97 -3.31
CA GLU A 42 -18.12 10.67 -4.43
C GLU A 42 -17.74 12.14 -4.37
N ILE A 43 -17.27 12.66 -5.50
CA ILE A 43 -16.87 14.05 -5.67
C ILE A 43 -17.91 14.74 -6.54
N GLN A 44 -18.44 15.86 -6.06
CA GLN A 44 -19.26 16.77 -6.86
C GLN A 44 -18.37 17.78 -7.58
N PHE A 45 -18.50 17.84 -8.89
CA PHE A 45 -17.83 18.81 -9.75
C PHE A 45 -18.81 19.85 -10.30
N LYS A 46 -18.37 21.10 -10.31
CA LYS A 46 -19.05 22.22 -10.95
C LYS A 46 -18.02 23.15 -11.60
N ASP A 47 -18.20 23.45 -12.88
CA ASP A 47 -17.29 24.30 -13.65
C ASP A 47 -15.81 23.90 -13.52
N ASN A 48 -15.53 22.59 -13.57
CA ASN A 48 -14.22 21.95 -13.38
C ASN A 48 -13.65 22.00 -11.95
N ASN A 49 -14.39 22.52 -10.98
CA ASN A 49 -13.97 22.59 -9.58
C ASN A 49 -14.65 21.48 -8.76
N ALA A 50 -13.88 20.82 -7.90
CA ALA A 50 -14.41 19.90 -6.90
C ALA A 50 -15.00 20.71 -5.73
N GLU A 51 -16.33 20.70 -5.58
CA GLU A 51 -17.03 21.46 -4.53
C GLU A 51 -17.20 20.66 -3.24
N ASN A 52 -17.46 19.35 -3.36
CA ASN A 52 -17.73 18.50 -2.21
C ASN A 52 -17.20 17.08 -2.43
N ILE A 53 -16.68 16.45 -1.37
CA ILE A 53 -16.21 15.08 -1.37
C ILE A 53 -16.87 14.37 -0.19
N ILE A 54 -17.64 13.33 -0.48
CA ILE A 54 -18.36 12.57 0.55
C ILE A 54 -17.95 11.10 0.54
N LEU A 55 -17.94 10.50 1.73
CA LEU A 55 -17.75 9.07 1.90
C LEU A 55 -19.08 8.36 1.65
N LYS A 56 -19.07 7.35 0.78
CA LYS A 56 -20.25 6.52 0.49
C LYS A 56 -20.26 5.22 1.28
N LYS A 57 -19.12 4.54 1.35
CA LYS A 57 -18.99 3.24 2.03
C LYS A 57 -17.53 2.88 2.28
N VAL A 58 -17.23 2.39 3.47
CA VAL A 58 -16.02 1.60 3.75
C VAL A 58 -16.40 0.12 3.64
N PHE A 59 -15.61 -0.66 2.90
CA PHE A 59 -15.80 -2.10 2.73
C PHE A 59 -14.93 -2.84 3.75
N CYS A 60 -15.40 -2.90 4.98
CA CYS A 60 -14.77 -3.61 6.08
C CYS A 60 -15.83 -4.15 7.03
N ASP A 61 -16.28 -5.38 6.80
CA ASP A 61 -17.38 -5.98 7.57
C ASP A 61 -16.93 -6.47 8.96
N TYR A 62 -15.62 -6.41 9.23
CA TYR A 62 -14.99 -6.80 10.49
C TYR A 62 -14.44 -5.61 11.28
N CYS A 63 -14.64 -4.38 10.81
CA CYS A 63 -14.17 -3.18 11.48
C CYS A 63 -15.15 -2.73 12.56
N THR A 64 -14.63 -2.14 13.64
CA THR A 64 -15.44 -1.36 14.58
C THR A 64 -15.90 -0.04 13.95
N ASP A 65 -16.90 0.61 14.54
CA ASP A 65 -17.37 1.92 14.06
C ASP A 65 -16.24 2.97 14.06
N PHE A 66 -15.38 2.95 15.08
CA PHE A 66 -14.22 3.83 15.17
C PHE A 66 -13.19 3.56 14.05
N GLN A 67 -12.91 2.28 13.76
CA GLN A 67 -12.06 1.92 12.63
C GLN A 67 -12.65 2.37 11.30
N ILE A 68 -13.96 2.19 11.11
CA ILE A 68 -14.68 2.65 9.91
C ILE A 68 -14.55 4.17 9.76
N GLU A 69 -14.70 4.93 10.84
CA GLU A 69 -14.53 6.38 10.85
C GLU A 69 -13.11 6.78 10.42
N LYS A 70 -12.07 6.21 11.04
CA LYS A 70 -10.67 6.54 10.73
C LYS A 70 -10.26 6.16 9.31
N ILE A 71 -10.71 5.00 8.84
CA ILE A 71 -10.51 4.61 7.43
C ILE A 71 -11.27 5.54 6.50
N GLY A 72 -12.46 5.99 6.89
CA GLY A 72 -13.28 6.96 6.16
C GLY A 72 -12.59 8.31 6.01
N GLU A 73 -12.01 8.84 7.09
CA GLU A 73 -11.22 10.08 7.09
C GLU A 73 -10.04 9.97 6.11
N GLU A 74 -9.29 8.88 6.16
CA GLU A 74 -8.16 8.65 5.25
C GLU A 74 -8.62 8.50 3.80
N ALA A 75 -9.78 7.87 3.56
CA ALA A 75 -10.35 7.75 2.22
C ALA A 75 -10.72 9.12 1.63
N LEU A 76 -11.33 9.99 2.43
CA LEU A 76 -11.65 11.38 2.05
C LEU A 76 -10.38 12.16 1.75
N ARG A 77 -9.35 12.05 2.60
CA ARG A 77 -8.06 12.72 2.40
C ARG A 77 -7.40 12.31 1.08
N ARG A 78 -7.40 11.00 0.76
CA ARG A 78 -6.85 10.50 -0.51
C ARG A 78 -7.68 10.95 -1.72
N ALA A 79 -9.01 10.93 -1.61
CA ALA A 79 -9.88 11.45 -2.66
C ALA A 79 -9.64 12.93 -2.94
N ASP A 80 -9.36 13.73 -1.90
CA ASP A 80 -9.00 15.14 -2.05
C ASP A 80 -7.71 15.34 -2.84
N ILE A 81 -6.70 14.52 -2.59
CA ILE A 81 -5.42 14.53 -3.32
C ILE A 81 -5.63 14.13 -4.78
N GLU A 82 -6.47 13.13 -5.05
CA GLU A 82 -6.67 12.56 -6.39
C GLU A 82 -7.70 13.29 -7.25
N LYS A 83 -8.46 14.25 -6.69
CA LYS A 83 -9.62 14.87 -7.36
C LYS A 83 -9.32 15.47 -8.74
N TYR A 84 -8.11 16.01 -8.94
CA TYR A 84 -7.69 16.61 -10.20
C TYR A 84 -6.72 15.76 -11.02
N ALA A 85 -6.58 14.47 -10.71
CA ALA A 85 -5.87 13.54 -11.57
C ALA A 85 -6.58 13.45 -12.94
N PRO A 86 -5.86 13.25 -14.07
CA PRO A 86 -6.45 13.27 -15.41
C PRO A 86 -7.66 12.35 -15.59
N LEU A 87 -7.70 11.21 -14.91
CA LEU A 87 -8.79 10.23 -14.96
C LEU A 87 -10.01 10.60 -14.09
N ASN A 88 -9.85 11.58 -13.20
CA ASN A 88 -10.83 11.97 -12.19
C ASN A 88 -11.45 13.34 -12.45
N ARG A 89 -10.83 14.17 -13.29
CA ARG A 89 -11.37 15.47 -13.72
C ARG A 89 -12.73 15.29 -14.38
N MET A 90 -13.60 16.25 -14.11
CA MET A 90 -14.94 16.34 -14.68
C MET A 90 -15.35 17.82 -14.69
N GLU A 91 -16.02 18.26 -15.74
CA GLU A 91 -16.51 19.64 -15.83
C GLU A 91 -17.69 19.85 -14.88
N ASN A 92 -18.71 18.99 -14.97
CA ASN A 92 -19.90 19.04 -14.13
C ASN A 92 -20.37 17.61 -13.80
N GLY A 93 -20.86 17.39 -12.58
CA GLY A 93 -21.53 16.15 -12.18
C GLY A 93 -20.91 15.47 -10.96
N TYR A 94 -21.13 14.15 -10.84
CA TYR A 94 -20.67 13.35 -9.70
C TYR A 94 -19.70 12.27 -10.16
N LYS A 95 -18.49 12.26 -9.59
CA LYS A 95 -17.46 11.26 -9.84
C LYS A 95 -17.30 10.36 -8.63
N LYS A 96 -17.52 9.06 -8.82
CA LYS A 96 -17.22 8.05 -7.78
C LYS A 96 -15.77 7.62 -7.87
N LEU A 97 -15.07 7.63 -6.74
CA LEU A 97 -13.69 7.12 -6.64
C LEU A 97 -13.65 5.90 -5.72
N ALA A 98 -12.83 4.93 -6.13
CA ALA A 98 -12.50 3.75 -5.35
C ALA A 98 -11.12 3.95 -4.73
N ILE A 99 -11.09 4.24 -3.43
CA ILE A 99 -9.86 4.44 -2.69
C ILE A 99 -9.44 3.11 -2.07
N TYR A 100 -8.19 2.71 -2.31
CA TYR A 100 -7.58 1.53 -1.69
C TYR A 100 -6.59 2.00 -0.63
N ILE A 101 -6.87 1.66 0.62
CA ILE A 101 -6.03 1.94 1.77
C ILE A 101 -5.31 0.66 2.15
N ARG A 102 -3.98 0.68 2.07
CA ARG A 102 -3.13 -0.42 2.51
C ARG A 102 -2.55 -0.05 3.86
N ILE A 103 -2.69 -0.94 4.83
CA ILE A 103 -2.27 -0.74 6.22
C ILE A 103 -1.67 -2.06 6.74
N SER A 104 -0.66 -2.00 7.60
CA SER A 104 -0.15 -3.22 8.25
C SER A 104 -1.23 -3.80 9.18
N LYS A 105 -1.17 -5.12 9.43
CA LYS A 105 -2.12 -5.74 10.37
C LYS A 105 -1.97 -5.19 11.78
N ASP A 106 -0.73 -4.89 12.19
CA ASP A 106 -0.41 -4.36 13.50
C ASP A 106 -0.93 -2.93 13.65
N ASP A 107 -0.68 -2.06 12.67
CA ASP A 107 -1.20 -0.69 12.68
C ASP A 107 -2.74 -0.70 12.65
N PHE A 108 -3.35 -1.59 11.88
CA PHE A 108 -4.80 -1.72 11.83
C PHE A 108 -5.38 -2.16 13.18
N ALA A 109 -4.74 -3.11 13.86
CA ALA A 109 -5.12 -3.55 15.19
C ALA A 109 -5.00 -2.42 16.22
N SER A 110 -4.00 -1.54 16.07
CA SER A 110 -3.81 -0.38 16.96
C SER A 110 -4.78 0.79 16.73
N ILE A 111 -5.73 0.69 15.78
CA ILE A 111 -6.77 1.70 15.62
C ILE A 111 -7.84 1.47 16.68
N THR A 112 -7.59 1.99 17.88
CA THR A 112 -8.49 1.95 19.04
C THR A 112 -8.90 3.35 19.46
N PRO A 113 -10.08 3.53 20.10
CA PRO A 113 -10.47 4.81 20.67
C PRO A 113 -9.46 5.24 21.75
N ASP A 114 -9.20 6.56 21.86
CA ASP A 114 -8.31 7.11 22.89
C ASP A 114 -8.77 6.66 24.29
N GLY A 115 -8.02 5.76 24.92
CA GLY A 115 -8.33 5.21 26.25
C GLY A 115 -8.18 3.69 26.41
N GLU A 116 -8.03 2.94 25.32
CA GLU A 116 -7.66 1.53 25.36
C GLU A 116 -6.15 1.38 25.19
N ILE A 117 -5.42 1.45 26.31
CA ILE A 117 -4.05 0.98 26.40
C ILE A 117 -4.13 -0.54 26.45
N ASP A 118 -3.74 -1.21 25.37
CA ASP A 118 -3.47 -2.64 25.38
C ASP A 118 -2.48 -2.95 26.52
N ASN A 119 -2.95 -3.65 27.56
CA ASN A 119 -2.10 -4.14 28.65
C ASN A 119 -1.25 -5.32 28.20
#